data_AF-A0A7J8WKV4-F1
#
_entry.id   AF-A0A7J8WKV4-F1
#
_cell.length_a   1.000
_cell.length_b   1.000
_cell.length_c   1.000
_cell.angle_alpha   90.00
_cell.angle_beta   90.00
_cell.angle_gamma   90.00
#
_symmetry.space_group_name_H-M   'P 1'
#
loop_
_entity.id
_entity.type
_entity.pdbx_description
1 polymer ?
#
loop_
_entity_poly.entity_id
_entity_poly.type
_entity_poly.pdbx_seq_one_letter_code
_entity_poly.pdbx_strand_id
1 'polypeptide(L)'
;MLRKSFSALQVYKWMMQQHWYRFDFALATKLADYMGKERKFTKCREIFDDIINQGRVPSESTFHILIVAYLSTPVQGCLDEACGIYNRMIQLGGYQPRLSLHNSLFRALLNRPGGSSKYYLKQAEFIFHNLETCGLEIQKEIYTGLIWLHSYQDTVDKDRIKLLRKMMRESGMEEGKEVLISILRACSKDGDVEEAERTWIKLLGSNDSIPSQAFVYKMEVYSKVGEITKSLEVFREMKKCLGYTSIASYHKIIEVLCESEQMDLAESFMKELIESGMKPLMPSYIKLTDTYLRLNYHDKLKSTFLECLEKCRPNRTIYSIYLSSLVKVGNLGKAEEIFNHMGENVTIGVNAKSCNTILYGYLSSGDNSKAEKIYDLMCQKKFEIESPLMEKLESVLRSSRKEVKKPMSLKLSKEQREILMGLLLGGLRIDSDEERKNHMIRFEFNPSSIPHSILKRHIHDQYHEWLHPSSKLTAGNGDIPHKFNTISHSYFGFYADQFWPKGQPVIPKLIHRWLSPIVLAYWYMYGGYRTSAGDILLKLKGSSEGVKKVVKTLKSKSLNCRVKRKGRVFWIGFLRTDSMWFWKLVEPYVLDDLKDFLKAGSETSDDCAVESRDINFDSASDSDEKGSSDYSEDDNL
;
A
#
# COMPACT_ATOMS: atom_id res chain seq x y z
N MET A 1 -18.62 40.02 -26.93
CA MET A 1 -18.09 38.69 -27.36
C MET A 1 -18.67 37.52 -26.54
N LEU A 2 -18.67 37.57 -25.20
CA LEU A 2 -19.14 36.48 -24.31
C LEU A 2 -20.55 35.90 -24.58
N ARG A 3 -21.51 36.71 -25.04
CA ARG A 3 -22.86 36.23 -25.39
C ARG A 3 -22.88 35.42 -26.69
N LYS A 4 -22.02 35.75 -27.67
CA LYS A 4 -22.03 35.10 -29.00
C LYS A 4 -21.48 33.67 -28.94
N SER A 5 -20.48 33.41 -28.09
CA SER A 5 -19.88 32.08 -27.92
C SER A 5 -20.80 31.11 -27.19
N PHE A 6 -21.53 31.58 -26.16
CA PHE A 6 -22.55 30.77 -25.48
C PHE A 6 -23.71 30.42 -26.42
N SER A 7 -24.21 31.40 -27.18
CA SER A 7 -25.24 31.16 -28.19
C SER A 7 -24.77 30.19 -29.28
N ALA A 8 -23.52 30.28 -29.73
CA ALA A 8 -22.96 29.36 -30.71
C ALA A 8 -22.91 27.90 -30.21
N LEU A 9 -22.55 27.68 -28.94
CA LEU A 9 -22.57 26.34 -28.32
C LEU A 9 -24.00 25.81 -28.18
N GLN A 10 -24.95 26.67 -27.84
CA GLN A 10 -26.35 26.28 -27.69
C GLN A 10 -26.99 25.92 -29.04
N VAL A 11 -26.66 26.66 -30.09
CA VAL A 11 -27.04 26.34 -31.48
C VAL A 11 -26.40 25.03 -31.92
N TYR A 12 -25.11 24.82 -31.64
CA TYR A 12 -24.42 23.56 -31.93
C TYR A 12 -25.07 22.35 -31.24
N LYS A 13 -25.40 22.47 -29.94
CA LYS A 13 -26.12 21.41 -29.20
C LYS A 13 -27.51 21.14 -29.79
N TRP A 14 -28.22 22.18 -30.19
CA TRP A 14 -29.51 22.03 -30.85
C TRP A 14 -29.39 21.33 -32.21
N MET A 15 -28.38 21.67 -33.01
CA MET A 15 -28.07 21.02 -34.29
C MET A 15 -27.75 19.53 -34.10
N MET A 16 -26.96 19.17 -33.08
CA MET A 16 -26.63 17.78 -32.74
C MET A 16 -27.86 16.92 -32.42
N GLN A 17 -28.97 17.52 -32.01
CA GLN A 17 -30.23 16.80 -31.70
C GLN A 17 -31.13 16.61 -32.93
N GLN A 18 -30.81 17.24 -34.07
CA GLN A 18 -31.65 17.17 -35.26
C GLN A 18 -31.33 15.94 -36.11
N HIS A 19 -32.36 15.23 -36.58
CA HIS A 19 -32.22 14.01 -37.38
C HIS A 19 -31.55 14.22 -38.75
N TRP A 20 -31.52 15.46 -39.26
CA TRP A 20 -30.92 15.81 -40.56
C TRP A 20 -29.47 16.29 -40.45
N TYR A 21 -29.00 16.59 -39.23
CA TYR A 21 -27.66 17.14 -39.06
C TYR A 21 -26.61 16.03 -39.12
N ARG A 22 -25.64 16.18 -40.02
CA ARG A 22 -24.43 15.35 -40.05
C ARG A 22 -23.33 16.10 -39.31
N PHE A 23 -22.64 15.39 -38.42
CA PHE A 23 -21.58 15.97 -37.60
C PHE A 23 -20.49 16.63 -38.46
N ASP A 24 -20.32 17.94 -38.32
CA ASP A 24 -19.25 18.70 -38.98
C ASP A 24 -18.05 18.87 -38.04
N PHE A 25 -16.96 18.19 -38.38
CA PHE A 25 -15.69 18.22 -37.65
C PHE A 25 -15.02 19.60 -37.69
N ALA A 26 -15.10 20.33 -38.80
CA ALA A 26 -14.48 21.64 -38.91
C ALA A 26 -15.19 22.66 -38.00
N LEU A 27 -16.51 22.56 -37.91
CA LEU A 27 -17.32 23.36 -36.99
C LEU A 27 -17.00 23.03 -35.53
N ALA A 28 -16.93 21.75 -35.18
CA ALA A 28 -16.60 21.29 -33.82
C ALA A 28 -15.20 21.75 -33.38
N THR A 29 -14.17 21.58 -34.22
CA THR A 29 -12.79 22.05 -33.94
C THR A 29 -12.75 23.57 -33.77
N LYS A 30 -13.46 24.33 -34.62
CA LYS A 30 -13.49 25.80 -34.51
C LYS A 30 -14.23 26.26 -33.25
N LEU A 31 -15.31 25.58 -32.87
CA LEU A 31 -16.02 25.83 -31.62
C LEU A 31 -15.14 25.52 -30.40
N ALA A 32 -14.38 24.42 -30.44
CA ALA A 32 -13.40 24.08 -29.42
C ALA A 32 -12.29 25.15 -29.31
N ASP A 33 -11.77 25.68 -30.43
CA ASP A 33 -10.82 26.81 -30.46
C ASP A 33 -11.38 28.06 -29.77
N TYR A 34 -12.62 28.43 -30.07
CA TYR A 34 -13.28 29.55 -29.41
C TYR A 34 -13.50 29.31 -27.91
N MET A 35 -13.93 28.10 -27.51
CA MET A 35 -14.13 27.76 -26.10
C MET A 35 -12.80 27.69 -25.31
N GLY A 36 -11.74 27.20 -25.94
CA GLY A 36 -10.39 27.16 -25.37
C GLY A 36 -9.80 28.54 -25.13
N LYS A 37 -9.94 29.46 -26.10
CA LYS A 37 -9.52 30.87 -25.98
C LYS A 37 -10.30 31.61 -24.88
N GLU A 38 -11.56 31.25 -24.66
CA GLU A 38 -12.38 31.77 -23.56
C GLU A 38 -12.11 31.08 -22.20
N ARG A 39 -11.15 30.16 -22.12
CA ARG A 39 -10.78 29.39 -20.91
C ARG A 39 -11.93 28.57 -20.31
N LYS A 40 -12.89 28.15 -21.13
CA LYS A 40 -14.05 27.31 -20.70
C LYS A 40 -13.76 25.84 -20.96
N PHE A 41 -12.91 25.24 -20.13
CA PHE A 41 -12.40 23.87 -20.34
C PHE A 41 -13.49 22.79 -20.27
N THR A 42 -14.53 22.91 -19.44
CA THR A 42 -15.63 21.93 -19.36
C THR A 42 -16.41 21.81 -20.66
N LYS A 43 -16.75 22.96 -21.28
CA LYS A 43 -17.43 23.02 -22.57
C LYS A 43 -16.54 22.57 -23.73
N CYS A 44 -15.25 22.86 -23.64
CA CYS A 44 -14.27 22.37 -24.59
C CYS A 44 -14.14 20.83 -24.52
N ARG A 45 -14.19 20.25 -23.32
CA ARG A 45 -14.22 18.80 -23.09
C ARG A 45 -15.48 18.16 -23.68
N GLU A 46 -16.66 18.74 -23.47
CA GLU A 46 -17.90 18.24 -24.06
C GLU A 46 -17.79 18.12 -25.59
N ILE A 47 -17.29 19.16 -26.27
CA ILE A 47 -17.09 19.13 -27.73
C ILE A 47 -16.05 18.07 -28.13
N PHE A 48 -15.00 17.90 -27.32
CA PHE A 48 -13.97 16.89 -27.55
C PHE A 48 -14.51 15.47 -27.41
N ASP A 49 -15.33 15.21 -26.39
CA ASP A 49 -16.01 13.93 -26.19
C ASP A 49 -17.01 13.66 -27.31
N ASP A 50 -17.73 14.68 -27.81
CA ASP A 50 -18.62 14.57 -28.98
C ASP A 50 -17.85 14.12 -30.24
N ILE A 51 -16.64 14.66 -30.48
CA ILE A 51 -15.79 14.26 -31.62
C ILE A 51 -15.39 12.78 -31.51
N ILE A 52 -15.02 12.33 -30.30
CA ILE A 52 -14.61 10.94 -30.04
C ILE A 52 -15.79 9.98 -30.18
N ASN A 53 -16.96 10.33 -29.63
CA ASN A 53 -18.16 9.50 -29.65
C ASN A 53 -18.68 9.25 -31.08
N GLN A 54 -18.38 10.16 -32.02
CA GLN A 54 -18.68 10.00 -33.44
C GLN A 54 -17.65 9.14 -34.19
N GLY A 55 -16.69 8.53 -33.48
CA GLY A 55 -15.76 7.55 -34.01
C GLY A 55 -14.59 8.14 -34.82
N ARG A 56 -14.34 9.45 -34.75
CA ARG A 56 -13.18 10.08 -35.40
C ARG A 56 -12.09 10.47 -34.41
N VAL A 57 -10.85 10.40 -34.88
CA VAL A 57 -9.69 10.83 -34.11
C VAL A 57 -9.58 12.36 -34.18
N PRO A 58 -9.54 13.08 -33.04
CA PRO A 58 -9.42 14.55 -33.03
C PRO A 58 -8.13 15.04 -33.72
N SER A 59 -8.15 16.23 -34.30
CA SER A 59 -6.93 16.83 -34.88
C SER A 59 -5.90 17.22 -33.81
N GLU A 60 -4.62 17.29 -34.17
CA GLU A 60 -3.54 17.77 -33.30
C GLU A 60 -3.84 19.15 -32.69
N SER A 61 -4.41 20.06 -33.48
CA SER A 61 -4.83 21.39 -33.03
C SER A 61 -5.88 21.34 -31.93
N THR A 62 -6.82 20.38 -32.00
CA THR A 62 -7.88 20.22 -30.99
C THR A 62 -7.30 19.79 -29.65
N PHE A 63 -6.36 18.82 -29.65
CA PHE A 63 -5.63 18.43 -28.44
C PHE A 63 -4.81 19.58 -27.86
N HIS A 64 -4.07 20.30 -28.70
CA HIS A 64 -3.26 21.45 -28.27
C HIS A 64 -4.10 22.50 -27.56
N ILE A 65 -5.21 22.93 -28.18
CA ILE A 65 -6.13 23.93 -27.63
C ILE A 65 -6.72 23.47 -26.30
N LEU A 66 -7.18 22.22 -26.23
CA LEU A 66 -7.79 21.68 -25.02
C LEU A 66 -6.78 21.65 -23.87
N ILE A 67 -5.57 21.12 -24.10
CA ILE A 67 -4.51 21.07 -23.10
C ILE A 67 -4.15 22.48 -22.64
N VAL A 68 -3.90 23.42 -23.55
CA VAL A 68 -3.56 24.82 -23.19
C VAL A 68 -4.69 25.51 -22.41
N ALA A 69 -5.95 25.22 -22.73
CA ALA A 69 -7.10 25.73 -21.99
C ALA A 69 -7.16 25.19 -20.54
N TYR A 70 -6.86 23.89 -20.35
CA TYR A 70 -6.72 23.30 -19.02
C TYR A 70 -5.55 23.90 -18.23
N LEU A 71 -4.40 24.10 -18.88
CA LEU A 71 -3.20 24.66 -18.24
C LEU A 71 -3.38 26.14 -17.84
N SER A 72 -4.16 26.90 -18.62
CA SER A 72 -4.46 28.32 -18.36
C SER A 72 -5.43 28.54 -17.18
N THR A 73 -6.03 27.47 -16.65
CA THR A 73 -7.03 27.56 -15.59
C THR A 73 -6.42 27.21 -14.23
N PRO A 74 -6.50 28.10 -13.21
CA PRO A 74 -5.90 27.90 -11.90
C PRO A 74 -6.74 26.98 -10.97
N VAL A 75 -7.50 26.04 -11.53
CA VAL A 75 -8.31 25.09 -10.76
C VAL A 75 -7.49 23.83 -10.44
N GLN A 76 -7.67 23.28 -9.23
CA GLN A 76 -7.02 22.07 -8.76
C GLN A 76 -7.49 20.83 -9.57
N GLY A 77 -6.57 19.95 -9.95
CA GLY A 77 -6.86 18.77 -10.81
C GLY A 77 -6.82 19.04 -12.33
N CYS A 78 -6.86 20.30 -12.79
CA CYS A 78 -6.77 20.60 -14.22
C CYS A 78 -5.43 20.21 -14.87
N LEU A 79 -4.35 20.18 -14.09
CA LEU A 79 -3.04 19.75 -14.58
C LEU A 79 -3.00 18.24 -14.83
N ASP A 80 -3.60 17.44 -13.94
CA ASP A 80 -3.66 15.99 -14.08
C ASP A 80 -4.49 15.59 -15.30
N GLU A 81 -5.63 16.26 -15.51
CA GLU A 81 -6.47 16.07 -16.70
C GLU A 81 -5.73 16.50 -17.98
N ALA A 82 -5.00 17.62 -17.96
CA ALA A 82 -4.17 18.05 -19.09
C ALA A 82 -3.10 17.01 -19.45
N CYS A 83 -2.45 16.43 -18.44
CA CYS A 83 -1.47 15.35 -18.63
C CYS A 83 -2.14 14.06 -19.14
N GLY A 84 -3.35 13.74 -18.67
CA GLY A 84 -4.16 12.63 -19.16
C GLY A 84 -4.51 12.76 -20.65
N ILE A 85 -4.96 13.95 -21.07
CA ILE A 85 -5.26 14.25 -22.47
C ILE A 85 -4.01 14.19 -23.34
N TYR A 86 -2.88 14.71 -22.85
CA TYR A 86 -1.59 14.60 -23.55
C TYR A 86 -1.17 13.13 -23.71
N ASN A 87 -1.24 12.33 -22.66
CA ASN A 87 -0.90 10.90 -22.71
C ASN A 87 -1.81 10.15 -23.69
N ARG A 88 -3.10 10.51 -23.74
CA ARG A 88 -4.05 9.96 -24.71
C ARG A 88 -3.67 10.33 -26.15
N MET A 89 -3.25 11.57 -26.39
CA MET A 89 -2.79 12.00 -27.72
C MET A 89 -1.58 11.18 -28.19
N ILE A 90 -0.61 10.91 -27.31
CA ILE A 90 0.56 10.08 -27.63
C ILE A 90 0.17 8.61 -27.85
N GLN A 91 -0.72 8.05 -27.00
CA GLN A 91 -1.19 6.66 -27.12
C GLN A 91 -1.94 6.36 -28.41
N LEU A 92 -2.68 7.34 -28.96
CA LEU A 92 -3.40 7.16 -30.22
C LEU A 92 -2.46 7.01 -31.42
N GLY A 93 -1.18 7.40 -31.28
CA GLY A 93 -0.16 7.27 -32.32
C GLY A 93 -0.36 8.24 -33.49
N GLY A 94 0.71 8.58 -34.20
CA GLY A 94 0.64 9.41 -35.42
C GLY A 94 0.56 10.92 -35.20
N TYR A 95 0.61 11.40 -33.96
CA TYR A 95 0.67 12.83 -33.63
C TYR A 95 2.09 13.27 -33.29
N GLN A 96 2.51 14.42 -33.82
CA GLN A 96 3.75 15.10 -33.42
C GLN A 96 3.38 16.37 -32.64
N PRO A 97 3.42 16.35 -31.29
CA PRO A 97 3.09 17.53 -30.51
C PRO A 97 4.11 18.65 -30.75
N ARG A 98 3.60 19.87 -30.89
CA ARG A 98 4.44 21.07 -31.06
C ARG A 98 5.33 21.31 -29.84
N LEU A 99 6.51 21.88 -30.08
CA LEU A 99 7.43 22.32 -29.02
C LEU A 99 6.74 23.26 -28.01
N SER A 100 5.88 24.16 -28.48
CA SER A 100 5.12 25.08 -27.62
C SER A 100 4.20 24.37 -26.62
N LEU A 101 3.66 23.20 -26.98
CA LEU A 101 2.81 22.40 -26.09
C LEU A 101 3.63 21.77 -24.97
N HIS A 102 4.75 21.14 -25.34
CA HIS A 102 5.68 20.55 -24.37
C HIS A 102 6.19 21.60 -23.39
N ASN A 103 6.61 22.78 -23.88
CA ASN A 103 7.08 23.87 -23.02
C ASN A 103 5.98 24.40 -22.08
N SER A 104 4.74 24.50 -22.57
CA SER A 104 3.60 24.94 -21.76
C SER A 104 3.26 23.93 -20.67
N LEU A 105 3.21 22.64 -21.01
CA LEU A 105 3.03 21.54 -20.07
C LEU A 105 4.15 21.55 -19.02
N PHE A 106 5.40 21.62 -19.46
CA PHE A 106 6.56 21.58 -18.58
C PHE A 106 6.59 22.75 -17.60
N ARG A 107 6.34 23.98 -18.07
CA ARG A 107 6.19 25.16 -17.19
C ARG A 107 5.05 24.97 -16.19
N ALA A 108 3.93 24.37 -16.59
CA ALA A 108 2.82 24.13 -15.68
C ALA A 108 3.14 23.07 -14.61
N LEU A 109 3.97 22.06 -14.93
CA LEU A 109 4.47 21.08 -13.95
C LEU A 109 5.38 21.73 -12.90
N LEU A 110 6.17 22.74 -13.28
CA LEU A 110 7.07 23.47 -12.37
C LEU A 110 6.38 24.57 -11.56
N ASN A 111 5.44 25.31 -12.17
CA ASN A 111 4.85 26.54 -11.61
C ASN A 111 3.67 26.32 -10.65
N ARG A 112 3.30 25.07 -10.32
CA ARG A 112 2.29 24.80 -9.30
C ARG A 112 2.97 24.44 -7.96
N PRO A 113 3.27 25.43 -7.09
CA PRO A 113 3.90 25.19 -5.81
C PRO A 113 2.93 24.47 -4.87
N GLY A 114 3.17 23.18 -4.68
CA GLY A 114 2.48 22.35 -3.70
C GLY A 114 3.23 21.03 -3.52
N GLY A 115 2.96 20.30 -2.44
CA GLY A 115 3.61 19.01 -2.12
C GLY A 115 3.48 17.91 -3.19
N SER A 116 2.77 18.17 -4.28
CA SER A 116 2.56 17.31 -5.44
C SER A 116 3.70 17.31 -6.46
N SER A 117 4.73 18.18 -6.35
CA SER A 117 5.88 18.17 -7.28
C SER A 117 6.60 16.82 -7.37
N LYS A 118 6.51 15.99 -6.31
CA LYS A 118 7.00 14.60 -6.31
C LYS A 118 6.28 13.71 -7.34
N TYR A 119 4.99 13.94 -7.57
CA TYR A 119 4.16 13.09 -8.44
C TYR A 119 4.40 13.37 -9.93
N TYR A 120 4.88 14.57 -10.26
CA TYR A 120 5.02 15.02 -11.65
C TYR A 120 6.34 14.61 -12.32
N LEU A 121 7.31 14.03 -11.60
CA LEU A 121 8.58 13.61 -12.19
C LEU A 121 8.40 12.64 -13.36
N LYS A 122 7.56 11.61 -13.18
CA LYS A 122 7.29 10.61 -14.22
C LYS A 122 6.72 11.24 -15.48
N GLN A 123 5.81 12.21 -15.32
CA GLN A 123 5.22 12.92 -16.44
C GLN A 123 6.23 13.85 -17.12
N ALA A 124 7.10 14.51 -16.34
CA ALA A 124 8.15 15.37 -16.87
C ALA A 124 9.19 14.58 -17.69
N GLU A 125 9.60 13.41 -17.20
CA GLU A 125 10.47 12.48 -17.94
C GLU A 125 9.80 11.94 -19.22
N PHE A 126 8.50 11.65 -19.16
CA PHE A 126 7.76 11.24 -20.35
C PHE A 126 7.71 12.34 -21.42
N ILE A 127 7.47 13.60 -21.02
CA ILE A 127 7.50 14.75 -21.92
C ILE A 127 8.90 14.94 -22.52
N PHE A 128 9.96 14.75 -21.72
CA PHE A 128 11.35 14.84 -22.19
C PHE A 128 11.69 13.75 -23.20
N HIS A 129 11.31 12.50 -22.93
CA HIS A 129 11.49 11.39 -23.87
C HIS A 129 10.76 11.63 -25.20
N ASN A 130 9.55 12.21 -25.15
CA ASN A 130 8.81 12.57 -26.35
C ASN A 130 9.50 13.69 -27.15
N LEU A 131 10.14 14.66 -26.49
CA LEU A 131 10.93 15.68 -27.16
C LEU A 131 12.14 15.08 -27.88
N GLU A 132 12.86 14.16 -27.23
CA GLU A 132 14.01 13.46 -27.82
C GLU A 132 13.60 12.59 -29.01
N THR A 133 12.56 11.78 -28.86
CA THR A 133 12.08 10.88 -29.94
C THR A 133 11.49 11.62 -31.13
N CYS A 134 10.90 12.81 -30.91
CA CYS A 134 10.44 13.67 -31.99
C CYS A 134 11.56 14.51 -32.63
N GLY A 135 12.80 14.44 -32.11
CA GLY A 135 13.94 15.23 -32.60
C GLY A 135 13.73 16.75 -32.46
N LEU A 136 12.95 17.18 -31.47
CA LEU A 136 12.65 18.60 -31.23
C LEU A 136 13.77 19.25 -30.41
N GLU A 137 14.02 20.54 -30.66
CA GLU A 137 15.00 21.31 -29.89
C GLU A 137 14.57 21.44 -28.42
N ILE A 138 15.39 20.94 -27.51
CA ILE A 138 15.13 20.97 -26.07
C ILE A 138 15.63 22.30 -25.50
N GLN A 139 14.74 23.10 -24.92
CA GLN A 139 15.08 24.39 -24.33
C GLN A 139 15.75 24.27 -22.95
N LYS A 140 16.53 25.29 -22.57
CA LYS A 140 17.25 25.37 -21.28
C LYS A 140 16.35 25.18 -20.06
N GLU A 141 15.12 25.66 -20.11
CA GLU A 141 14.14 25.57 -19.03
C GLU A 141 13.74 24.11 -18.74
N ILE A 142 13.73 23.24 -19.76
CA ILE A 142 13.37 21.83 -19.61
C ILE A 142 14.46 21.10 -18.81
N TYR A 143 15.72 21.24 -19.21
CA TYR A 143 16.85 20.69 -18.46
C TYR A 143 16.88 21.19 -17.01
N THR A 144 16.73 22.51 -16.84
CA THR A 144 16.76 23.14 -15.51
C THR A 144 15.64 22.60 -14.61
N GLY A 145 14.42 22.49 -15.13
CA GLY A 145 13.30 21.98 -14.36
C GLY A 145 13.36 20.48 -14.09
N LEU A 146 13.91 19.67 -15.00
CA LEU A 146 14.12 18.24 -14.75
C LEU A 146 15.13 18.03 -13.62
N ILE A 147 16.28 18.72 -13.69
CA ILE A 147 17.29 18.67 -12.62
C ILE A 147 16.69 19.12 -11.29
N TRP A 148 15.87 20.18 -11.30
CA TRP A 148 15.15 20.63 -10.12
C TRP A 148 14.17 19.57 -9.59
N LEU A 149 13.35 18.95 -10.44
CA LEU A 149 12.40 17.90 -10.05
C LEU A 149 13.08 16.67 -9.48
N HIS A 150 14.20 16.24 -10.06
CA HIS A 150 15.05 15.16 -9.55
C HIS A 150 15.65 15.51 -8.19
N SER A 151 16.17 16.74 -8.02
CA SER A 151 16.69 17.20 -6.72
C SER A 151 15.63 17.25 -5.62
N TYR A 152 14.35 17.37 -5.99
CA TYR A 152 13.25 17.48 -5.04
C TYR A 152 12.77 16.12 -4.51
N GLN A 153 13.10 15.00 -5.17
CA GLN A 153 12.71 13.65 -4.74
C GLN A 153 13.39 13.22 -3.44
N ASP A 154 12.75 12.31 -2.69
CA ASP A 154 13.34 11.78 -1.45
C ASP A 154 14.58 10.94 -1.75
N THR A 155 14.53 10.13 -2.82
CA THR A 155 15.67 9.39 -3.37
C THR A 155 16.18 10.10 -4.61
N VAL A 156 17.41 10.61 -4.56
CA VAL A 156 18.01 11.38 -5.64
C VAL A 156 18.70 10.45 -6.64
N ASP A 157 18.32 10.51 -7.90
CA ASP A 157 19.02 9.83 -9.00
C ASP A 157 20.18 10.69 -9.51
N LYS A 158 21.38 10.46 -8.95
CA LYS A 158 22.59 11.21 -9.32
C LYS A 158 23.01 10.97 -10.77
N ASP A 159 22.85 9.76 -11.27
CA ASP A 159 23.31 9.39 -12.61
C ASP A 159 22.43 10.06 -13.66
N ARG A 160 21.11 10.14 -13.42
CA ARG A 160 20.21 10.91 -14.27
C ARG A 160 20.52 12.40 -14.23
N ILE A 161 20.80 12.99 -13.06
CA ILE A 161 21.21 14.41 -12.97
C ILE A 161 22.52 14.66 -13.73
N LYS A 162 23.53 13.78 -13.57
CA LYS A 162 24.81 13.89 -14.29
C LYS A 162 24.63 13.79 -15.80
N LEU A 163 23.76 12.87 -16.26
CA LEU A 163 23.43 12.70 -17.67
C LEU A 163 22.74 13.96 -18.22
N LEU A 164 21.71 14.47 -17.54
CA LEU A 164 21.01 15.70 -17.96
C LEU A 164 21.96 16.90 -18.05
N ARG A 165 22.91 17.03 -17.12
CA ARG A 165 23.95 18.06 -17.19
C ARG A 165 24.89 17.88 -18.39
N LYS A 166 25.28 16.64 -18.69
CA LYS A 166 26.12 16.34 -19.84
C LYS A 166 25.41 16.72 -21.14
N MET A 167 24.15 16.32 -21.30
CA MET A 167 23.33 16.64 -22.47
C MET A 167 23.11 18.15 -22.62
N MET A 168 22.88 18.86 -21.51
CA MET A 168 22.76 20.31 -21.48
C MET A 168 24.04 21.00 -22.00
N ARG A 169 25.22 20.53 -21.59
CA ARG A 169 26.51 21.06 -22.06
C ARG A 169 26.80 20.70 -23.52
N GLU A 170 26.47 19.48 -23.95
CA GLU A 170 26.61 19.05 -25.35
C GLU A 170 25.70 19.86 -26.29
N SER A 171 24.57 20.32 -25.78
CA SER A 171 23.67 21.25 -26.49
C SER A 171 24.17 22.71 -26.47
N GLY A 172 25.37 22.98 -25.96
CA GLY A 172 25.95 24.33 -25.87
C GLY A 172 25.33 25.23 -24.80
N MET A 173 24.56 24.67 -23.86
CA MET A 173 23.87 25.46 -22.83
C MET A 173 24.68 25.53 -21.53
N GLU A 174 24.89 26.74 -21.03
CA GLU A 174 25.59 26.96 -19.76
C GLU A 174 24.71 26.65 -18.53
N GLU A 175 25.32 25.97 -17.54
CA GLU A 175 24.71 25.66 -16.24
C GLU A 175 24.33 26.96 -15.52
N GLY A 176 23.04 27.29 -15.51
CA GLY A 176 22.54 28.46 -14.79
C GLY A 176 22.57 28.27 -13.27
N LYS A 177 22.41 29.37 -12.54
CA LYS A 177 22.32 29.40 -11.07
C LYS A 177 21.30 28.41 -10.49
N GLU A 178 20.12 28.32 -11.07
CA GLU A 178 19.06 27.39 -10.64
C GLU A 178 19.50 25.91 -10.73
N VAL A 179 20.30 25.57 -11.74
CA VAL A 179 20.88 24.24 -11.91
C VAL A 179 21.88 23.97 -10.79
N LEU A 180 22.78 24.91 -10.51
CA LEU A 180 23.79 24.79 -9.45
C LEU A 180 23.14 24.65 -8.06
N ILE A 181 22.08 25.43 -7.77
CA ILE A 181 21.34 25.32 -6.50
C ILE A 181 20.63 23.97 -6.39
N SER A 182 20.05 23.48 -7.50
CA SER A 182 19.39 22.16 -7.52
C SER A 182 20.39 21.03 -7.31
N ILE A 183 21.62 21.16 -7.83
CA ILE A 183 22.71 20.22 -7.56
C ILE A 183 23.12 20.28 -6.08
N LEU A 184 23.27 21.48 -5.49
CA LEU A 184 23.55 21.60 -4.05
C LEU A 184 22.48 20.93 -3.19
N ARG A 185 21.19 21.07 -3.54
CA ARG A 185 20.10 20.34 -2.88
C ARG A 185 20.24 18.82 -3.02
N ALA A 186 20.58 18.36 -4.22
CA ALA A 186 20.81 16.94 -4.47
C ALA A 186 21.97 16.41 -3.61
N CYS A 187 23.08 17.16 -3.52
CA CYS A 187 24.21 16.83 -2.66
C CYS A 187 23.85 16.87 -1.18
N SER A 188 22.99 17.79 -0.73
CA SER A 188 22.62 17.91 0.69
C SER A 188 21.83 16.73 1.22
N LYS A 189 21.07 16.05 0.36
CA LYS A 189 20.36 14.82 0.73
C LYS A 189 21.29 13.61 0.87
N ASP A 190 22.32 13.55 0.04
CA ASP A 190 23.23 12.41 -0.05
C ASP A 190 24.47 12.55 0.86
N GLY A 191 24.93 13.77 1.13
CA GLY A 191 26.18 14.05 1.84
C GLY A 191 27.42 14.12 0.95
N ASP A 192 27.26 14.35 -0.36
CA ASP A 192 28.37 14.44 -1.32
C ASP A 192 29.11 15.79 -1.23
N VAL A 193 30.14 15.84 -0.37
CA VAL A 193 30.93 17.05 -0.09
C VAL A 193 31.73 17.50 -1.32
N GLU A 194 32.32 16.57 -2.08
CA GLU A 194 33.19 16.89 -3.20
C GLU A 194 32.44 17.59 -4.34
N GLU A 195 31.29 17.04 -4.74
CA GLU A 195 30.45 17.69 -5.75
C GLU A 195 29.84 19.00 -5.23
N ALA A 196 29.50 19.06 -3.93
CA ALA A 196 28.98 20.29 -3.33
C ALA A 196 30.01 21.43 -3.37
N GLU A 197 31.27 21.21 -3.00
CA GLU A 197 32.31 22.24 -3.04
C GLU A 197 32.65 22.65 -4.48
N ARG A 198 32.76 21.70 -5.42
CA ARG A 198 32.95 22.02 -6.84
C ARG A 198 31.81 22.89 -7.39
N THR A 199 30.57 22.59 -6.99
CA THR A 199 29.39 23.36 -7.38
C THR A 199 29.37 24.74 -6.70
N TRP A 200 29.81 24.82 -5.45
CA TRP A 200 29.91 26.08 -4.70
C TRP A 200 30.90 27.06 -5.33
N ILE A 201 32.08 26.58 -5.74
CA ILE A 201 33.09 27.41 -6.43
C ILE A 201 32.52 27.97 -7.74
N LYS A 202 31.81 27.14 -8.52
CA LYS A 202 31.11 27.60 -9.74
C LYS A 202 30.04 28.65 -9.44
N LEU A 203 29.31 28.49 -8.35
CA LEU A 203 28.28 29.44 -7.92
C LEU A 203 28.90 30.77 -7.48
N LEU A 204 30.03 30.77 -6.80
CA LEU A 204 30.79 31.97 -6.43
C LEU A 204 31.34 32.72 -7.65
N GLY A 205 31.67 32.00 -8.73
CA GLY A 205 32.10 32.60 -9.99
C GLY A 205 30.99 33.28 -10.79
N SER A 206 29.72 33.11 -10.39
CA SER A 206 28.61 33.85 -11.00
C SER A 206 28.50 35.25 -10.36
N ASN A 207 28.39 36.30 -11.18
CA ASN A 207 28.34 37.71 -10.72
C ASN A 207 27.09 38.08 -9.88
N ASP A 208 26.21 37.12 -9.58
CA ASP A 208 24.94 37.34 -8.88
C ASP A 208 25.03 37.00 -7.39
N SER A 209 24.23 37.70 -6.57
CA SER A 209 24.10 37.41 -5.13
C SER A 209 23.64 35.97 -4.88
N ILE A 210 24.38 35.23 -4.05
CA ILE A 210 24.06 33.85 -3.68
C ILE A 210 22.82 33.84 -2.76
N PRO A 211 21.78 33.03 -3.06
CA PRO A 211 20.59 32.98 -2.23
C PRO A 211 20.89 32.25 -0.92
N SER A 212 20.22 32.65 0.16
CA SER A 212 20.32 32.02 1.49
C SER A 212 20.12 30.51 1.45
N GLN A 213 19.25 30.01 0.57
CA GLN A 213 18.96 28.59 0.41
C GLN A 213 20.20 27.76 -0.01
N ALA A 214 21.12 28.34 -0.79
CA ALA A 214 22.34 27.64 -1.21
C ALA A 214 23.27 27.40 0.00
N PHE A 215 23.39 28.38 0.89
CA PHE A 215 24.12 28.22 2.16
C PHE A 215 23.50 27.13 3.04
N VAL A 216 22.16 27.09 3.14
CA VAL A 216 21.45 26.05 3.90
C VAL A 216 21.74 24.66 3.34
N TYR A 217 21.77 24.48 2.02
CA TYR A 217 22.14 23.19 1.42
C TYR A 217 23.59 22.82 1.72
N LYS A 218 24.51 23.78 1.64
CA LYS A 218 25.93 23.55 1.98
C LYS A 218 26.11 23.16 3.46
N MET A 219 25.39 23.82 4.38
CA MET A 219 25.36 23.44 5.81
C MET A 219 24.83 22.00 6.00
N GLU A 220 23.76 21.64 5.28
CA GLU A 220 23.17 20.31 5.36
C GLU A 220 24.07 19.20 4.80
N VAL A 221 24.83 19.47 3.72
CA VAL A 221 25.88 18.55 3.23
C VAL A 221 26.88 18.24 4.36
N TYR A 222 27.40 19.26 5.02
CA TYR A 222 28.36 19.08 6.11
C TYR A 222 27.76 18.39 7.34
N SER A 223 26.49 18.69 7.67
CA SER A 223 25.74 18.00 8.73
C SER A 223 25.68 16.49 8.50
N LYS A 224 25.45 16.05 7.25
CA LYS A 224 25.34 14.63 6.90
C LYS A 224 26.63 13.85 7.09
N VAL A 225 27.77 14.50 6.87
CA VAL A 225 29.11 13.89 7.05
C VAL A 225 29.59 14.02 8.50
N GLY A 226 28.88 14.75 9.35
CA GLY A 226 29.24 14.98 10.76
C GLY A 226 30.25 16.12 10.97
N GLU A 227 30.53 16.92 9.94
CA GLU A 227 31.48 18.03 9.96
C GLU A 227 30.83 19.32 10.49
N ILE A 228 30.52 19.35 11.79
CA ILE A 228 29.75 20.42 12.43
C ILE A 228 30.47 21.77 12.37
N THR A 229 31.80 21.78 12.53
CA THR A 229 32.63 22.99 12.49
C THR A 229 32.51 23.72 11.16
N LYS A 230 32.59 22.97 10.04
CA LYS A 230 32.39 23.52 8.69
C LYS A 230 30.97 24.03 8.49
N SER A 231 29.95 23.34 9.02
CA SER A 231 28.57 23.85 8.98
C SER A 231 28.42 25.18 9.72
N LEU A 232 29.08 25.35 10.86
CA LEU A 232 29.10 26.62 11.61
C LEU A 232 29.85 27.73 10.87
N GLU A 233 30.96 27.40 10.22
CA GLU A 233 31.71 28.34 9.38
C GLU A 233 30.84 28.85 8.24
N VAL A 234 30.13 27.96 7.52
CA VAL A 234 29.22 28.33 6.43
C VAL A 234 28.08 29.23 6.94
N PHE A 235 27.54 28.98 8.14
CA PHE A 235 26.53 29.86 8.74
C PHE A 235 27.08 31.26 9.04
N ARG A 236 28.32 31.35 9.55
CA ARG A 236 29.00 32.63 9.81
C ARG A 236 29.31 33.37 8.51
N GLU A 237 29.75 32.66 7.49
CA GLU A 237 29.95 33.19 6.14
C GLU A 237 28.65 33.76 5.57
N MET A 238 27.53 33.03 5.69
CA MET A 238 26.22 33.51 5.27
C MET A 238 25.86 34.84 5.93
N LYS A 239 26.05 34.96 7.25
CA LYS A 239 25.78 36.19 8.01
C LYS A 239 26.66 37.35 7.53
N LYS A 240 27.93 37.09 7.20
CA LYS A 240 28.86 38.10 6.66
C LYS A 240 28.52 38.51 5.22
N CYS A 241 28.22 37.55 4.35
CA CYS A 241 27.98 37.79 2.92
C CYS A 241 26.61 38.43 2.65
N LEU A 242 25.56 38.01 3.36
CA LEU A 242 24.20 38.47 3.11
C LEU A 242 23.78 39.63 4.02
N GLY A 243 24.45 39.83 5.16
CA GLY A 243 24.06 40.83 6.16
C GLY A 243 22.77 40.48 6.93
N TYR A 244 22.08 39.41 6.55
CA TYR A 244 20.91 38.87 7.23
C TYR A 244 20.94 37.34 7.22
N THR A 245 20.18 36.74 8.13
CA THR A 245 20.00 35.28 8.21
C THR A 245 18.53 34.93 8.05
N SER A 246 18.27 33.70 7.60
CA SER A 246 16.91 33.20 7.42
C SER A 246 16.49 32.31 8.59
N ILE A 247 15.19 32.20 8.84
CA ILE A 247 14.67 31.27 9.84
C ILE A 247 15.08 29.81 9.50
N ALA A 248 15.13 29.47 8.21
CA ALA A 248 15.57 28.16 7.73
C ALA A 248 17.05 27.88 8.06
N SER A 249 17.94 28.88 7.94
CA SER A 249 19.35 28.73 8.31
C SER A 249 19.55 28.55 9.82
N TYR A 250 18.78 29.26 10.66
CA TYR A 250 18.82 29.03 12.11
C TYR A 250 18.28 27.65 12.49
N HIS A 251 17.14 27.26 11.89
CA HIS A 251 16.60 25.92 12.09
C HIS A 251 17.63 24.84 11.75
N LYS A 252 18.29 24.96 10.59
CA LYS A 252 19.31 23.99 10.16
C LYS A 252 20.50 23.97 11.10
N ILE A 253 21.06 25.12 11.52
CA ILE A 253 22.22 25.09 12.44
C ILE A 253 21.85 24.52 13.81
N ILE A 254 20.66 24.84 14.34
CA ILE A 254 20.16 24.25 15.59
C ILE A 254 20.00 22.74 15.42
N GLU A 255 19.51 22.27 14.27
CA GLU A 255 19.42 20.84 13.96
C GLU A 255 20.79 20.15 13.98
N VAL A 256 21.79 20.70 13.29
CA VAL A 256 23.16 20.17 13.27
C VAL A 256 23.76 20.11 14.69
N LEU A 257 23.57 21.15 15.49
CA LEU A 257 24.09 21.22 16.86
C LEU A 257 23.39 20.22 17.79
N CYS A 258 22.08 19.99 17.60
CA CYS A 258 21.34 18.96 18.35
C CYS A 258 21.78 17.53 17.97
N GLU A 259 22.11 17.29 16.70
CA GLU A 259 22.61 15.99 16.24
C GLU A 259 23.99 15.65 16.79
N SER A 260 24.79 16.68 17.04
CA SER A 260 26.13 16.60 17.63
C SER A 260 26.17 16.78 19.15
N GLU A 261 24.99 16.85 19.79
CA GLU A 261 24.82 17.00 21.23
C GLU A 261 25.48 18.26 21.83
N GLN A 262 25.78 19.26 20.99
CA GLN A 262 26.33 20.57 21.38
C GLN A 262 25.21 21.49 21.87
N MET A 263 24.54 21.10 22.96
CA MET A 263 23.30 21.73 23.41
C MET A 263 23.48 23.18 23.86
N ASP A 264 24.60 23.54 24.48
CA ASP A 264 24.84 24.92 24.92
C ASP A 264 24.88 25.90 23.74
N LEU A 265 25.52 25.49 22.65
CA LEU A 265 25.53 26.25 21.40
C LEU A 265 24.12 26.28 20.77
N ALA A 266 23.43 25.14 20.72
CA ALA A 266 22.08 25.08 20.17
C ALA A 266 21.10 26.02 20.91
N GLU A 267 21.18 26.05 22.24
CA GLU A 267 20.44 26.97 23.10
C GLU A 267 20.79 28.43 22.83
N SER A 268 22.08 28.75 22.68
CA SER A 268 22.54 30.10 22.33
C SER A 268 21.97 30.56 20.98
N PHE A 269 21.99 29.71 19.95
CA PHE A 269 21.44 30.06 18.65
C PHE A 269 19.91 30.19 18.67
N MET A 270 19.22 29.39 19.48
CA MET A 270 17.78 29.53 19.66
C MET A 270 17.42 30.87 20.35
N LYS A 271 18.21 31.30 21.34
CA LYS A 271 18.07 32.61 21.98
C LYS A 271 18.36 33.74 20.99
N GLU A 272 19.46 33.68 20.24
CA GLU A 272 19.78 34.67 19.20
C GLU A 272 18.65 34.79 18.16
N LEU A 273 18.09 33.66 17.72
CA LEU A 273 16.94 33.63 16.81
C LEU A 273 15.74 34.39 17.39
N ILE A 274 15.42 34.18 18.67
CA ILE A 274 14.30 34.83 19.34
C ILE A 274 14.56 36.33 19.57
N GLU A 275 15.77 36.68 20.02
CA GLU A 275 16.18 38.07 20.28
C GLU A 275 16.23 38.92 19.00
N SER A 276 16.51 38.29 17.86
CA SER A 276 16.42 38.94 16.54
C SER A 276 14.99 39.26 16.08
N GLY A 277 13.97 38.92 16.89
CA GLY A 277 12.56 39.15 16.57
C GLY A 277 11.95 38.12 15.61
N MET A 278 12.73 37.13 15.18
CA MET A 278 12.25 36.02 14.35
C MET A 278 11.53 34.96 15.19
N LYS A 279 10.41 34.45 14.68
CA LYS A 279 9.68 33.36 15.34
C LYS A 279 10.29 32.01 14.95
N PRO A 280 10.79 31.21 15.91
CA PRO A 280 11.31 29.89 15.60
C PRO A 280 10.24 28.98 14.99
N LEU A 281 10.66 28.08 14.11
CA LEU A 281 9.75 27.10 13.52
C LEU A 281 9.50 25.96 14.52
N MET A 282 8.30 25.37 14.46
CA MET A 282 7.94 24.20 15.26
C MET A 282 8.96 23.04 15.17
N PRO A 283 9.54 22.72 13.98
CA PRO A 283 10.62 21.74 13.87
C PRO A 283 11.85 22.04 14.73
N SER A 284 12.22 23.31 14.96
CA SER A 284 13.34 23.68 15.84
C SER A 284 13.06 23.30 17.29
N TYR A 285 11.85 23.63 17.79
CA TYR A 285 11.42 23.25 19.15
C TYR A 285 11.36 21.73 19.31
N ILE A 286 10.84 21.01 18.31
CA ILE A 286 10.78 19.54 18.32
C ILE A 286 12.17 18.94 18.39
N LYS A 287 13.12 19.41 17.57
CA LYS A 287 14.48 18.86 17.56
C LYS A 287 15.22 19.09 18.88
N LEU A 288 15.09 20.29 19.45
CA LEU A 288 15.65 20.62 20.77
C LEU A 288 15.04 19.74 21.87
N THR A 289 13.70 19.68 21.95
CA THR A 289 13.01 18.88 22.99
C THR A 289 13.24 17.38 22.85
N ASP A 290 13.29 16.86 21.62
CA ASP A 290 13.65 15.46 21.35
C ASP A 290 15.07 15.14 21.83
N THR A 291 16.03 16.03 21.57
CA THR A 291 17.41 15.85 22.00
C THR A 291 17.54 15.94 23.53
N TYR A 292 16.83 16.88 24.18
CA TYR A 292 16.74 16.89 25.65
C TYR A 292 16.16 15.59 26.22
N LEU A 293 15.15 15.00 25.56
CA LEU A 293 14.56 13.73 25.99
C LEU A 293 15.55 12.57 25.85
N ARG A 294 16.40 12.56 24.81
CA ARG A 294 17.46 11.57 24.61
C ARG A 294 18.56 11.70 25.67
N LEU A 295 18.95 12.93 26.01
CA LEU A 295 19.97 13.25 27.01
C LEU A 295 19.44 13.28 28.46
N ASN A 296 18.15 12.97 28.67
CA ASN A 296 17.47 13.03 29.97
C ASN A 296 17.47 14.43 30.64
N TYR A 297 17.56 15.51 29.87
CA TYR A 297 17.47 16.90 30.36
C TYR A 297 16.01 17.35 30.50
N HIS A 298 15.26 16.69 31.39
CA HIS A 298 13.81 16.86 31.54
C HIS A 298 13.39 18.27 31.99
N ASP A 299 14.18 18.95 32.83
CA ASP A 299 13.88 20.31 33.29
C ASP A 299 14.00 21.35 32.17
N LYS A 300 15.05 21.23 31.34
CA LYS A 300 15.23 22.06 30.14
C LYS A 300 14.09 21.81 29.14
N LEU A 301 13.74 20.55 28.92
CA LEU A 301 12.63 20.16 28.06
C LEU A 301 11.32 20.81 28.49
N LYS A 302 10.99 20.76 29.78
CA LYS A 302 9.81 21.41 30.35
C LYS A 302 9.80 22.91 30.09
N SER A 303 10.91 23.61 30.37
CA SER A 303 11.03 25.06 30.14
C SER A 303 10.84 25.41 28.67
N THR A 304 11.46 24.67 27.75
CA THR A 304 11.32 24.86 26.30
C THR A 304 9.90 24.55 25.80
N PHE A 305 9.22 23.56 26.38
CA PHE A 305 7.82 23.26 26.06
C PHE A 305 6.87 24.41 26.46
N LEU A 306 7.07 24.99 27.65
CA LEU A 306 6.30 26.16 28.09
C LEU A 306 6.56 27.39 27.21
N GLU A 307 7.82 27.64 26.85
CA GLU A 307 8.16 28.71 25.90
C GLU A 307 7.49 28.48 24.53
N CYS A 308 7.43 27.23 24.06
CA CYS A 308 6.74 26.88 22.82
C CYS A 308 5.23 27.14 22.90
N LEU A 309 4.59 26.93 24.06
CA LEU A 309 3.17 27.23 24.27
C LEU A 309 2.88 28.74 24.22
N GLU A 310 3.78 29.56 24.73
CA GLU A 310 3.64 31.02 24.73
C GLU A 310 3.90 31.62 23.34
N LYS A 311 4.93 31.14 22.64
CA LYS A 311 5.43 31.77 21.41
C LYS A 311 4.88 31.16 20.13
N CYS A 312 4.41 29.91 20.17
CA CYS A 312 4.04 29.13 18.99
C CYS A 312 2.75 28.31 19.21
N ARG A 313 2.22 27.72 18.12
CA ARG A 313 1.13 26.74 18.19
C ARG A 313 1.71 25.33 18.23
N PRO A 314 1.82 24.68 19.39
CA PRO A 314 2.40 23.35 19.49
C PRO A 314 1.63 22.32 18.67
N ASN A 315 2.36 21.39 18.08
CA ASN A 315 1.78 20.29 17.32
C ASN A 315 1.74 19.00 18.15
N ARG A 316 1.10 17.95 17.62
CA ARG A 316 1.02 16.65 18.31
C ARG A 316 2.37 16.08 18.72
N THR A 317 3.43 16.31 17.94
CA THR A 317 4.76 15.74 18.20
C THR A 317 5.38 16.28 19.47
N ILE A 318 5.35 17.61 19.70
CA ILE A 318 5.97 18.19 20.89
C ILE A 318 5.25 17.78 22.19
N TYR A 319 3.91 17.64 22.14
CA TYR A 319 3.14 17.09 23.26
C TYR A 319 3.50 15.62 23.54
N SER A 320 3.69 14.80 22.50
CA SER A 320 4.10 13.40 22.65
C SER A 320 5.51 13.27 23.26
N ILE A 321 6.44 14.17 22.89
CA ILE A 321 7.78 14.24 23.48
C ILE A 321 7.68 14.63 24.96
N TYR A 322 6.90 15.66 25.30
CA TYR A 322 6.72 16.08 26.70
C TYR A 322 6.04 15.00 27.55
N LEU A 323 5.03 14.31 27.00
CA LEU A 323 4.40 13.16 27.65
C LEU A 323 5.42 12.04 27.94
N SER A 324 6.27 11.72 26.96
CA SER A 324 7.33 10.72 27.14
C SER A 324 8.34 11.13 28.22
N SER A 325 8.67 12.42 28.29
CA SER A 325 9.51 12.99 29.35
C SER A 325 8.88 12.81 30.73
N LEU A 326 7.59 13.14 30.88
CA LEU A 326 6.88 13.04 32.17
C LEU A 326 6.78 11.60 32.66
N VAL A 327 6.51 10.65 31.75
CA VAL A 327 6.45 9.22 32.08
C VAL A 327 7.83 8.70 32.51
N LYS A 328 8.92 9.09 31.83
CA LYS A 328 10.29 8.69 32.22
C LYS A 328 10.69 9.22 33.60
N VAL A 329 10.28 10.44 33.95
CA VAL A 329 10.51 11.04 35.27
C VAL A 329 9.61 10.42 36.36
N GLY A 330 8.58 9.65 35.97
CA GLY A 330 7.61 9.06 36.88
C GLY A 330 6.49 10.01 37.34
N ASN A 331 6.38 11.20 36.73
CA ASN A 331 5.33 12.16 37.06
C ASN A 331 4.03 11.84 36.29
N LEU A 332 3.37 10.75 36.68
CA LEU A 332 2.18 10.24 35.99
C LEU A 332 0.96 11.15 36.12
N GLY A 333 0.83 11.90 37.22
CA GLY A 333 -0.28 12.85 37.39
C GLY A 333 -0.29 13.92 36.30
N LYS A 334 0.85 14.57 36.06
CA LYS A 334 0.98 15.54 34.96
C LYS A 334 0.93 14.87 33.59
N ALA A 335 1.44 13.64 33.45
CA ALA A 335 1.34 12.90 32.19
C ALA A 335 -0.12 12.66 31.79
N GLU A 336 -0.99 12.34 32.75
CA GLU A 336 -2.43 12.16 32.56
C GLU A 336 -3.13 13.47 32.15
N GLU A 337 -2.84 14.58 32.83
CA GLU A 337 -3.35 15.91 32.46
C GLU A 337 -3.02 16.26 31.00
N ILE A 338 -1.76 16.05 30.60
CA ILE A 338 -1.31 16.31 29.22
C ILE A 338 -1.98 15.36 28.23
N PHE A 339 -2.10 14.07 28.55
CA PHE A 339 -2.76 13.09 27.69
C PHE A 339 -4.24 13.43 27.46
N ASN A 340 -4.95 13.84 28.51
CA ASN A 340 -6.35 14.26 28.42
C ASN A 340 -6.50 15.52 27.58
N HIS A 341 -5.63 16.52 27.78
CA HIS A 341 -5.61 17.73 26.95
C HIS A 341 -5.35 17.42 25.46
N MET A 342 -4.46 16.46 25.15
CA MET A 342 -4.27 15.97 23.78
C MET A 342 -5.53 15.30 23.20
N GLY A 343 -6.35 14.66 24.03
CA GLY A 343 -7.59 14.00 23.65
C GLY A 343 -8.75 14.96 23.40
N GLU A 344 -8.88 16.00 24.23
CA GLU A 344 -9.90 17.05 24.11
C GLU A 344 -9.69 17.92 22.88
N ASN A 345 -8.42 18.21 22.55
CA ASN A 345 -8.10 19.02 21.40
C ASN A 345 -8.08 18.20 20.11
N VAL A 346 -9.15 18.34 19.31
CA VAL A 346 -9.34 17.65 18.02
C VAL A 346 -8.17 17.84 17.06
N THR A 347 -7.49 18.99 17.10
CA THR A 347 -6.35 19.30 16.19
C THR A 347 -5.07 18.57 16.58
N ILE A 348 -4.90 18.26 17.86
CA ILE A 348 -3.74 17.55 18.39
C ILE A 348 -4.02 16.04 18.25
N GLY A 349 -5.05 15.56 18.95
CA GLY A 349 -5.46 14.16 18.98
C GLY A 349 -4.43 13.21 19.59
N VAL A 350 -4.92 12.17 20.25
CA VAL A 350 -4.10 11.03 20.69
C VAL A 350 -3.78 10.11 19.52
N ASN A 351 -2.56 9.57 19.47
CA ASN A 351 -2.11 8.57 18.50
C ASN A 351 -1.60 7.30 19.21
N ALA A 352 -1.23 6.28 18.44
CA ALA A 352 -0.70 5.03 18.97
C ALA A 352 0.53 5.26 19.87
N LYS A 353 1.47 6.14 19.47
CA LYS A 353 2.67 6.44 20.26
C LYS A 353 2.33 7.01 21.65
N SER A 354 1.51 8.05 21.72
CA SER A 354 1.10 8.65 23.00
C SER A 354 0.35 7.65 23.89
N CYS A 355 -0.48 6.77 23.31
CA CYS A 355 -1.19 5.75 24.08
C CYS A 355 -0.23 4.68 24.62
N ASN A 356 0.72 4.19 23.81
CA ASN A 356 1.76 3.26 24.27
C ASN A 356 2.64 3.90 25.36
N THR A 357 2.99 5.19 25.24
CA THR A 357 3.76 5.92 26.25
C THR A 357 3.05 6.01 27.60
N ILE A 358 1.77 6.41 27.63
CA ILE A 358 1.03 6.49 28.90
C ILE A 358 0.74 5.10 29.47
N LEU A 359 0.48 4.10 28.60
CA LEU A 359 0.30 2.70 29.00
C LEU A 359 1.56 2.15 29.68
N TYR A 360 2.74 2.39 29.09
CA TYR A 360 4.02 2.04 29.71
C TYR A 360 4.16 2.68 31.10
N GLY A 361 3.76 3.95 31.24
CA GLY A 361 3.77 4.66 32.52
C GLY A 361 2.93 3.96 33.58
N TYR A 362 1.66 3.66 33.28
CA TYR A 362 0.76 2.99 34.23
C TYR A 362 1.18 1.55 34.54
N LEU A 363 1.69 0.80 33.55
CA LEU A 363 2.19 -0.55 33.78
C LEU A 363 3.45 -0.54 34.65
N SER A 364 4.28 0.50 34.56
CA SER A 364 5.49 0.64 35.37
C SER A 364 5.21 1.09 36.80
N SER A 365 4.13 1.85 37.04
CA SER A 365 3.69 2.23 38.40
C SER A 365 2.82 1.18 39.08
N GLY A 366 2.32 0.18 38.35
CA GLY A 366 1.38 -0.83 38.86
C GLY A 366 -0.08 -0.35 38.91
N ASP A 367 -0.41 0.77 38.23
CA ASP A 367 -1.76 1.32 38.16
C ASP A 367 -2.63 0.56 37.14
N ASN A 368 -2.96 -0.69 37.47
CA ASN A 368 -3.66 -1.63 36.61
C ASN A 368 -5.02 -1.10 36.09
N SER A 369 -5.79 -0.40 36.94
CA SER A 369 -7.10 0.15 36.55
C SER A 369 -7.00 1.21 35.45
N LYS A 370 -5.96 2.06 35.49
CA LYS A 370 -5.76 3.10 34.48
C LYS A 370 -5.16 2.50 33.20
N ALA A 371 -4.26 1.52 33.33
CA ALA A 371 -3.74 0.77 32.21
C ALA A 371 -4.86 0.09 31.39
N GLU A 372 -5.85 -0.51 32.06
CA GLU A 372 -7.03 -1.10 31.40
C GLU A 372 -7.84 -0.08 30.60
N LYS A 373 -8.08 1.13 31.15
CA LYS A 373 -8.83 2.17 30.44
C LYS A 373 -8.12 2.62 29.15
N ILE A 374 -6.79 2.72 29.19
CA ILE A 374 -5.99 3.05 28.00
C ILE A 374 -6.03 1.90 27.00
N TYR A 375 -5.99 0.66 27.44
CA TYR A 375 -6.13 -0.51 26.58
C TYR A 375 -7.47 -0.53 25.83
N ASP A 376 -8.57 -0.27 26.53
CA ASP A 376 -9.90 -0.18 25.93
C ASP A 376 -9.96 0.93 24.87
N LEU A 377 -9.35 2.09 25.16
CA LEU A 377 -9.24 3.20 24.21
C LEU A 377 -8.44 2.82 22.96
N MET A 378 -7.31 2.11 23.13
CA MET A 378 -6.50 1.64 22.01
C MET A 378 -7.24 0.62 21.15
N CYS A 379 -8.03 -0.27 21.76
CA CYS A 379 -8.90 -1.21 21.04
C CYS A 379 -10.00 -0.50 20.23
N GLN A 380 -10.68 0.49 20.82
CA GLN A 380 -11.71 1.27 20.14
C GLN A 380 -11.16 2.03 18.93
N LYS A 381 -9.97 2.64 19.08
CA LYS A 381 -9.32 3.42 18.00
C LYS A 381 -8.47 2.57 17.04
N LYS A 382 -8.38 1.26 17.24
CA LYS A 382 -7.56 0.32 16.45
C LYS A 382 -6.08 0.74 16.40
N PHE A 383 -5.54 1.19 17.52
CA PHE A 383 -4.12 1.52 17.64
C PHE A 383 -3.31 0.26 17.93
N GLU A 384 -2.12 0.17 17.31
CA GLU A 384 -1.18 -0.91 17.56
C GLU A 384 -0.54 -0.76 18.95
N ILE A 385 -0.48 -1.85 19.69
CA ILE A 385 0.15 -1.92 21.01
C ILE A 385 1.51 -2.58 20.85
N GLU A 386 2.54 -1.99 21.47
CA GLU A 386 3.89 -2.54 21.41
C GLU A 386 3.96 -3.92 22.10
N SER A 387 4.59 -4.91 21.44
CA SER A 387 4.75 -6.28 21.94
C SER A 387 5.22 -6.40 23.41
N PRO A 388 6.25 -5.67 23.87
CA PRO A 388 6.70 -5.78 25.26
C PRO A 388 5.68 -5.24 26.28
N LEU A 389 4.80 -4.32 25.87
CA LEU A 389 3.70 -3.83 26.71
C LEU A 389 2.58 -4.85 26.78
N MET A 390 2.32 -5.56 25.67
CA MET A 390 1.29 -6.60 25.63
C MET A 390 1.55 -7.73 26.62
N GLU A 391 2.79 -8.20 26.76
CA GLU A 391 3.11 -9.27 27.73
C GLU A 391 2.85 -8.85 29.19
N LYS A 392 3.27 -7.64 29.56
CA LYS A 392 3.00 -7.07 30.89
C LYS A 392 1.53 -6.75 31.10
N LEU A 393 0.84 -6.31 30.06
CA LEU A 393 -0.58 -6.05 30.11
C LEU A 393 -1.37 -7.36 30.24
N GLU A 394 -0.95 -8.43 29.57
CA GLU A 394 -1.56 -9.75 29.70
C GLU A 394 -1.44 -10.29 31.13
N SER A 395 -0.32 -10.08 31.82
CA SER A 395 -0.20 -10.46 33.23
C SER A 395 -1.14 -9.66 34.14
N VAL A 396 -1.30 -8.36 33.88
CA VAL A 396 -2.24 -7.49 34.58
C VAL A 396 -3.70 -7.89 34.33
N LEU A 397 -4.06 -8.16 33.07
CA LEU A 397 -5.41 -8.56 32.66
C LEU A 397 -5.78 -9.97 33.15
N ARG A 398 -4.81 -10.91 33.21
CA ARG A 398 -4.98 -12.22 33.84
C ARG A 398 -5.26 -12.10 35.34
N SER A 399 -4.66 -11.10 35.99
CA SER A 399 -4.85 -10.83 37.42
C SER A 399 -6.21 -10.18 37.73
N SER A 400 -6.81 -9.44 36.78
CA SER A 400 -8.08 -8.72 36.96
C SER A 400 -9.36 -9.48 36.56
N ARG A 401 -9.28 -10.80 36.28
CA ARG A 401 -10.41 -11.66 35.89
C ARG A 401 -11.23 -11.10 34.70
N LYS A 402 -10.56 -10.67 33.62
CA LYS A 402 -11.21 -10.46 32.32
C LYS A 402 -10.43 -11.17 31.21
N GLU A 403 -11.13 -11.95 30.40
CA GLU A 403 -10.54 -12.56 29.20
C GLU A 403 -9.99 -11.49 28.27
N VAL A 404 -8.75 -11.69 27.83
CA VAL A 404 -8.05 -10.83 26.88
C VAL A 404 -8.84 -10.79 25.57
N LYS A 405 -9.55 -9.69 25.32
CA LYS A 405 -9.93 -9.33 23.95
C LYS A 405 -8.69 -8.77 23.27
N LYS A 406 -7.84 -9.62 22.68
CA LYS A 406 -6.75 -9.17 21.80
C LYS A 406 -7.32 -8.13 20.81
N PRO A 407 -6.65 -7.00 20.53
CA PRO A 407 -7.05 -6.14 19.42
C PRO A 407 -7.02 -6.99 18.15
N MET A 408 -8.21 -7.32 17.66
CA MET A 408 -8.44 -8.27 16.58
C MET A 408 -7.88 -7.74 15.26
N SER A 409 -6.65 -8.13 14.92
CA SER A 409 -6.28 -8.25 13.51
C SER A 409 -6.70 -9.64 13.03
N LEU A 410 -7.99 -9.83 12.78
CA LEU A 410 -8.53 -11.08 12.22
C LEU A 410 -8.10 -11.20 10.74
N LYS A 411 -6.84 -11.52 10.50
CA LYS A 411 -6.29 -11.91 9.19
C LYS A 411 -5.85 -13.36 9.30
N LEU A 412 -6.37 -14.22 8.43
CA LEU A 412 -5.91 -15.61 8.36
C LEU A 412 -4.42 -15.64 7.98
N SER A 413 -3.62 -16.41 8.72
CA SER A 413 -2.22 -16.70 8.39
C SER A 413 -2.12 -17.44 7.05
N LYS A 414 -0.93 -17.44 6.42
CA LYS A 414 -0.72 -18.16 5.16
C LYS A 414 -1.09 -19.65 5.29
N GLU A 415 -0.70 -20.26 6.41
CA GLU A 415 -0.99 -21.66 6.74
C GLU A 415 -2.49 -21.89 6.94
N GLN A 416 -3.18 -21.04 7.71
CA GLN A 416 -4.64 -21.11 7.89
C GLN A 416 -5.40 -21.00 6.56
N ARG A 417 -4.88 -20.25 5.58
CA ARG A 417 -5.49 -20.17 4.24
C ARG A 417 -5.31 -21.47 3.47
N GLU A 418 -4.13 -22.07 3.51
CA GLU A 418 -3.84 -23.34 2.84
C GLU A 418 -4.61 -24.52 3.45
N ILE A 419 -4.69 -24.57 4.77
CA ILE A 419 -5.52 -25.55 5.50
C ILE A 419 -6.98 -25.41 5.06
N LEU A 420 -7.53 -24.19 5.11
CA LEU A 420 -8.92 -23.94 4.71
C LEU A 420 -9.20 -24.39 3.27
N MET A 421 -8.29 -24.10 2.33
CA MET A 421 -8.44 -24.54 0.94
C MET A 421 -8.46 -26.06 0.81
N GLY A 422 -7.61 -26.79 1.54
CA GLY A 422 -7.60 -28.25 1.56
C GLY A 422 -8.92 -28.83 2.10
N LEU A 423 -9.43 -28.27 3.20
CA LEU A 423 -10.70 -28.68 3.80
C LEU A 423 -11.89 -28.39 2.87
N LEU A 424 -11.91 -27.24 2.19
CA LEU A 424 -12.96 -26.88 1.21
C LEU A 424 -12.98 -27.84 0.02
N LEU A 425 -11.82 -28.26 -0.49
CA LEU A 425 -11.74 -29.30 -1.52
C LEU A 425 -12.27 -30.66 -1.04
N GLY A 426 -12.03 -30.99 0.24
CA GLY A 426 -12.57 -32.19 0.89
C GLY A 426 -14.07 -32.13 1.20
N GLY A 427 -14.72 -30.98 1.02
CA GLY A 427 -16.18 -30.81 1.12
C GLY A 427 -16.69 -30.06 2.36
N LEU A 428 -15.83 -29.30 3.03
CA LEU A 428 -16.18 -28.35 4.10
C LEU A 428 -17.20 -27.31 3.59
N ARG A 429 -18.15 -26.88 4.43
CA ARG A 429 -19.22 -25.95 4.04
C ARG A 429 -18.96 -24.52 4.52
N ILE A 430 -19.30 -23.55 3.67
CA ILE A 430 -19.37 -22.14 4.02
C ILE A 430 -20.82 -21.68 3.89
N ASP A 431 -21.37 -21.12 4.96
CA ASP A 431 -22.68 -20.48 4.95
C ASP A 431 -22.50 -18.97 4.78
N SER A 432 -23.26 -18.40 3.85
CA SER A 432 -23.24 -16.98 3.53
C SER A 432 -24.54 -16.36 4.02
N ASP A 433 -24.45 -15.28 4.80
CA ASP A 433 -25.60 -14.44 5.15
C ASP A 433 -25.71 -13.31 4.11
N GLU A 434 -26.67 -13.43 3.19
CA GLU A 434 -26.84 -12.48 2.06
C GLU A 434 -27.18 -11.06 2.53
N GLU A 435 -27.82 -10.89 3.69
CA GLU A 435 -28.19 -9.56 4.20
C GLU A 435 -26.98 -8.80 4.77
N ARG A 436 -26.02 -9.51 5.37
CA ARG A 436 -24.90 -8.91 6.12
C ARG A 436 -23.54 -9.04 5.43
N LYS A 437 -23.45 -9.71 4.28
CA LYS A 437 -22.18 -10.04 3.58
C LYS A 437 -21.13 -10.67 4.51
N ASN A 438 -21.59 -11.43 5.49
CA ASN A 438 -20.74 -12.14 6.43
C ASN A 438 -20.85 -13.64 6.16
N HIS A 439 -19.72 -14.33 6.23
CA HIS A 439 -19.65 -15.75 5.92
C HIS A 439 -19.14 -16.50 7.14
N MET A 440 -19.67 -17.71 7.33
CA MET A 440 -19.40 -18.58 8.46
C MET A 440 -18.91 -19.92 7.94
N ILE A 441 -17.81 -20.42 8.49
CA ILE A 441 -17.31 -21.75 8.17
C ILE A 441 -17.90 -22.73 9.16
N ARG A 442 -18.53 -23.80 8.65
CA ARG A 442 -19.02 -24.91 9.46
C ARG A 442 -18.08 -26.09 9.34
N PHE A 443 -17.37 -26.39 10.42
CA PHE A 443 -16.54 -27.58 10.52
C PHE A 443 -17.39 -28.77 10.97
N GLU A 444 -17.47 -29.79 10.11
CA GLU A 444 -18.17 -31.05 10.40
C GLU A 444 -17.17 -32.21 10.34
N PHE A 445 -17.03 -32.95 11.43
CA PHE A 445 -16.14 -34.11 11.55
C PHE A 445 -16.95 -35.37 11.82
N ASN A 446 -16.58 -36.50 11.19
CA ASN A 446 -17.28 -37.77 11.37
C ASN A 446 -16.84 -38.43 12.68
N PRO A 447 -17.74 -38.73 13.62
CA PRO A 447 -17.38 -39.35 14.91
C PRO A 447 -16.80 -40.77 14.77
N SER A 448 -17.13 -41.51 13.71
CA SER A 448 -16.63 -42.88 13.50
C SER A 448 -15.23 -42.96 12.88
N SER A 449 -14.64 -41.82 12.51
CA SER A 449 -13.33 -41.76 11.84
C SER A 449 -12.26 -41.26 12.80
N ILE A 450 -11.28 -42.12 13.12
CA ILE A 450 -10.11 -41.77 13.93
C ILE A 450 -9.36 -40.56 13.32
N PRO A 451 -9.12 -40.50 11.99
CA PRO A 451 -8.55 -39.32 11.35
C PRO A 451 -9.29 -38.01 11.65
N HIS A 452 -10.63 -38.04 11.64
CA HIS A 452 -11.45 -36.86 11.89
C HIS A 452 -11.43 -36.44 13.38
N SER A 453 -11.27 -37.38 14.31
CA SER A 453 -11.14 -37.07 15.75
C SER A 453 -9.85 -36.31 16.07
N ILE A 454 -8.74 -36.70 15.46
CA ILE A 454 -7.43 -36.04 15.65
C ILE A 454 -7.40 -34.71 14.89
N LEU A 455 -7.87 -34.71 13.63
CA LEU A 455 -7.98 -33.48 12.84
C LEU A 455 -8.92 -32.45 13.50
N LYS A 456 -9.99 -32.89 14.17
CA LYS A 456 -10.91 -32.03 14.94
C LYS A 456 -10.15 -31.21 15.98
N ARG A 457 -9.27 -31.83 16.78
CA ARG A 457 -8.50 -31.11 17.82
C ARG A 457 -7.56 -30.09 17.19
N HIS A 458 -6.80 -30.52 16.18
CA HIS A 458 -5.85 -29.65 15.49
C HIS A 458 -6.53 -28.44 14.84
N ILE A 459 -7.67 -28.64 14.16
CA ILE A 459 -8.41 -27.53 13.54
C ILE A 459 -9.06 -26.63 14.59
N HIS A 460 -9.53 -27.18 15.71
CA HIS A 460 -10.07 -26.39 16.82
C HIS A 460 -9.00 -25.45 17.39
N ASP A 461 -7.77 -25.95 17.59
CA ASP A 461 -6.63 -25.14 18.06
C ASP A 461 -6.19 -24.10 17.01
N GLN A 462 -6.06 -24.51 15.75
CA GLN A 462 -5.62 -23.63 14.66
C GLN A 462 -6.60 -22.48 14.37
N TYR A 463 -7.90 -22.69 14.57
CA TYR A 463 -8.95 -21.68 14.35
C TYR A 463 -9.55 -21.17 15.65
N HIS A 464 -8.94 -21.44 16.82
CA HIS A 464 -9.49 -21.12 18.14
C HIS A 464 -9.91 -19.63 18.26
N GLU A 465 -9.11 -18.72 17.70
CA GLU A 465 -9.40 -17.29 17.68
C GLU A 465 -10.66 -16.93 16.88
N TRP A 466 -10.94 -17.70 15.82
CA TRP A 466 -12.07 -17.53 14.90
C TRP A 466 -13.34 -18.26 15.35
N LEU A 467 -13.31 -19.10 16.39
CA LEU A 467 -14.48 -19.86 16.85
C LEU A 467 -15.52 -18.96 17.52
N HIS A 468 -16.80 -19.31 17.36
CA HIS A 468 -17.88 -18.66 18.11
C HIS A 468 -17.68 -18.88 19.63
N PRO A 469 -18.00 -17.90 20.50
CA PRO A 469 -17.80 -18.03 21.95
C PRO A 469 -18.45 -19.28 22.57
N SER A 470 -19.57 -19.75 22.04
CA SER A 470 -20.22 -21.00 22.48
C SER A 470 -19.47 -22.28 22.08
N SER A 471 -18.48 -22.19 21.19
CA SER A 471 -17.62 -23.29 20.73
C SER A 471 -16.20 -23.24 21.33
N LYS A 472 -15.87 -22.16 22.07
CA LYS A 472 -14.65 -22.07 22.87
C LYS A 472 -14.95 -22.73 24.21
N LEU A 473 -14.44 -23.94 24.41
CA LEU A 473 -14.64 -24.68 25.66
C LEU A 473 -14.15 -23.86 26.86
N THR A 474 -15.05 -23.61 27.80
CA THR A 474 -14.73 -23.19 29.17
C THR A 474 -13.95 -24.32 29.84
N ALA A 475 -12.83 -24.00 30.47
CA ALA A 475 -11.93 -24.97 31.11
C ALA A 475 -12.69 -25.87 32.11
N GLY A 476 -12.99 -27.10 31.70
CA GLY A 476 -13.67 -28.10 32.53
C GLY A 476 -14.24 -29.28 31.72
N ASN A 477 -13.41 -30.29 31.44
CA ASN A 477 -13.79 -31.69 31.13
C ASN A 477 -14.79 -32.02 29.98
N GLY A 478 -15.03 -31.14 29.00
CA GLY A 478 -15.86 -31.46 27.82
C GLY A 478 -15.05 -31.80 26.55
N ASP A 479 -15.35 -32.92 25.89
CA ASP A 479 -14.81 -33.26 24.55
C ASP A 479 -15.23 -32.19 23.52
N ILE A 480 -14.34 -31.86 22.57
CA ILE A 480 -14.60 -30.87 21.52
C ILE A 480 -15.80 -31.34 20.68
N PRO A 481 -16.82 -30.51 20.42
CA PRO A 481 -17.96 -30.95 19.64
C PRO A 481 -17.52 -31.35 18.22
N HIS A 482 -18.09 -32.43 17.67
CA HIS A 482 -17.81 -32.88 16.29
C HIS A 482 -18.28 -31.89 15.22
N LYS A 483 -19.06 -30.88 15.62
CA LYS A 483 -19.48 -29.76 14.77
C LYS A 483 -19.23 -28.45 15.50
N PHE A 484 -18.49 -27.54 14.88
CA PHE A 484 -18.29 -26.19 15.41
C PHE A 484 -18.16 -25.16 14.29
N ASN A 485 -18.45 -23.91 14.62
CA ASN A 485 -18.58 -22.82 13.65
C ASN A 485 -17.61 -21.68 13.97
N THR A 486 -17.15 -21.00 12.92
CA THR A 486 -16.45 -19.72 13.09
C THR A 486 -17.42 -18.57 13.36
N ILE A 487 -16.90 -17.44 13.82
CA ILE A 487 -17.60 -16.16 13.86
C ILE A 487 -17.88 -15.73 12.42
N SER A 488 -19.10 -15.27 12.14
CA SER A 488 -19.46 -14.71 10.84
C SER A 488 -18.61 -13.46 10.55
N HIS A 489 -17.80 -13.51 9.48
CA HIS A 489 -16.92 -12.40 9.12
C HIS A 489 -16.80 -12.26 7.59
N SER A 490 -16.71 -11.01 7.13
CA SER A 490 -16.47 -10.67 5.72
C SER A 490 -15.15 -11.22 5.13
N TYR A 491 -14.18 -11.62 5.97
CA TYR A 491 -12.85 -12.06 5.52
C TYR A 491 -12.92 -13.40 4.79
N PHE A 492 -13.92 -14.21 5.14
CA PHE A 492 -14.21 -15.46 4.46
C PHE A 492 -14.95 -15.27 3.12
N GLY A 493 -15.38 -14.05 2.79
CA GLY A 493 -16.14 -13.76 1.56
C GLY A 493 -15.40 -14.12 0.28
N PHE A 494 -14.08 -13.88 0.24
CA PHE A 494 -13.27 -14.31 -0.91
C PHE A 494 -13.37 -15.83 -1.15
N TYR A 495 -13.33 -16.64 -0.08
CA TYR A 495 -13.44 -18.09 -0.20
C TYR A 495 -14.86 -18.53 -0.54
N ALA A 496 -15.87 -17.87 0.05
CA ALA A 496 -17.27 -18.12 -0.24
C ALA A 496 -17.60 -17.83 -1.72
N ASP A 497 -17.13 -16.71 -2.27
CA ASP A 497 -17.37 -16.34 -3.67
C ASP A 497 -16.72 -17.33 -4.65
N GLN A 498 -15.57 -17.90 -4.29
CA GLN A 498 -14.82 -18.80 -5.17
C GLN A 498 -15.28 -20.25 -5.07
N PHE A 499 -15.58 -20.75 -3.87
CA PHE A 499 -15.94 -22.15 -3.63
C PHE A 499 -17.44 -22.38 -3.46
N TRP A 500 -18.21 -21.38 -3.05
CA TRP A 500 -19.63 -21.48 -2.73
C TRP A 500 -20.52 -20.38 -3.36
N PRO A 501 -20.33 -20.00 -4.64
CA PRO A 501 -21.18 -18.99 -5.27
C PRO A 501 -22.65 -19.46 -5.26
N LYS A 502 -23.55 -18.61 -4.76
CA LYS A 502 -25.00 -18.90 -4.64
C LYS A 502 -25.32 -20.18 -3.83
N GLY A 503 -24.46 -20.54 -2.85
CA GLY A 503 -24.72 -21.67 -1.96
C GLY A 503 -24.39 -23.05 -2.54
N GLN A 504 -23.76 -23.14 -3.73
CA GLN A 504 -23.39 -24.41 -4.36
C GLN A 504 -21.87 -24.62 -4.40
N PRO A 505 -21.36 -25.84 -4.15
CA PRO A 505 -19.93 -26.14 -4.23
C PRO A 505 -19.41 -26.04 -5.67
N VAL A 506 -18.48 -25.13 -5.92
CA VAL A 506 -17.83 -24.91 -7.21
C VAL A 506 -16.31 -24.97 -7.03
N ILE A 507 -15.62 -25.53 -8.02
CA ILE A 507 -14.15 -25.53 -8.03
C ILE A 507 -13.67 -24.23 -8.68
N PRO A 508 -12.83 -23.42 -8.01
CA PRO A 508 -12.37 -22.13 -8.53
C PRO A 508 -11.63 -22.23 -9.87
N LYS A 509 -11.76 -21.22 -10.73
CA LYS A 509 -11.11 -21.17 -12.06
C LYS A 509 -9.57 -21.22 -11.96
N LEU A 510 -9.01 -20.62 -10.91
CA LEU A 510 -7.56 -20.52 -10.67
C LEU A 510 -7.01 -21.61 -9.74
N ILE A 511 -7.73 -22.72 -9.55
CA ILE A 511 -7.33 -23.80 -8.63
C ILE A 511 -5.90 -24.33 -8.88
N HIS A 512 -5.41 -24.25 -10.12
CA HIS A 512 -4.06 -24.65 -10.50
C HIS A 512 -2.95 -23.92 -9.70
N ARG A 513 -3.21 -22.69 -9.23
CA ARG A 513 -2.26 -21.91 -8.42
C ARG A 513 -2.29 -22.25 -6.93
N TRP A 514 -3.32 -22.97 -6.48
CA TRP A 514 -3.61 -23.15 -5.05
C TRP A 514 -3.39 -24.58 -4.55
N LEU A 515 -3.01 -25.53 -5.42
CA LEU A 515 -2.69 -26.90 -5.04
C LEU A 515 -1.24 -27.02 -4.53
N SER A 516 -0.96 -26.47 -3.34
CA SER A 516 0.30 -26.67 -2.62
C SER A 516 0.34 -28.04 -1.92
N PRO A 517 1.52 -28.55 -1.52
CA PRO A 517 1.63 -29.81 -0.78
C PRO A 517 0.79 -29.84 0.52
N ILE A 518 0.70 -28.71 1.23
CA ILE A 518 -0.14 -28.56 2.44
C ILE A 518 -1.62 -28.73 2.08
N VAL A 519 -2.10 -28.07 1.02
CA VAL A 519 -3.49 -28.19 0.57
C VAL A 519 -3.84 -29.64 0.22
N LEU A 520 -2.94 -30.36 -0.46
CA LEU A 520 -3.12 -31.77 -0.78
C LEU A 520 -3.16 -32.66 0.47
N ALA A 521 -2.31 -32.38 1.46
CA ALA A 521 -2.29 -33.12 2.73
C ALA A 521 -3.61 -32.95 3.50
N TYR A 522 -4.10 -31.72 3.66
CA TYR A 522 -5.36 -31.46 4.37
C TYR A 522 -6.59 -31.92 3.59
N TRP A 523 -6.55 -31.88 2.26
CA TRP A 523 -7.59 -32.49 1.43
C TRP A 523 -7.64 -34.02 1.65
N TYR A 524 -6.48 -34.67 1.70
CA TYR A 524 -6.40 -36.11 1.99
C TYR A 524 -6.84 -36.44 3.43
N MET A 525 -6.42 -35.68 4.44
CA MET A 525 -6.81 -35.92 5.84
C MET A 525 -8.32 -35.74 6.10
N TYR A 526 -9.00 -34.87 5.34
CA TYR A 526 -10.42 -34.56 5.57
C TYR A 526 -11.39 -35.31 4.63
N GLY A 527 -10.99 -35.59 3.39
CA GLY A 527 -11.84 -36.20 2.37
C GLY A 527 -11.19 -37.34 1.59
N GLY A 528 -10.03 -37.82 2.05
CA GLY A 528 -9.28 -38.90 1.44
C GLY A 528 -9.49 -40.25 2.11
N TYR A 529 -9.25 -41.32 1.35
CA TYR A 529 -9.30 -42.70 1.81
C TYR A 529 -8.19 -43.50 1.13
N ARG A 530 -7.59 -44.45 1.84
CA ARG A 530 -6.60 -45.38 1.29
C ARG A 530 -7.18 -46.79 1.25
N THR A 531 -7.13 -47.42 0.09
CA THR A 531 -7.63 -48.79 -0.11
C THR A 531 -6.63 -49.82 0.44
N SER A 532 -7.08 -51.06 0.65
CA SER A 532 -6.23 -52.20 1.03
C SER A 532 -5.14 -52.51 -0.02
N ALA A 533 -5.38 -52.16 -1.28
CA ALA A 533 -4.40 -52.28 -2.36
C ALA A 533 -3.31 -51.17 -2.33
N GLY A 534 -3.43 -50.20 -1.41
CA GLY A 534 -2.49 -49.09 -1.26
C GLY A 534 -2.79 -47.87 -2.13
N ASP A 535 -3.90 -47.87 -2.88
CA ASP A 535 -4.33 -46.74 -3.71
C ASP A 535 -4.98 -45.63 -2.87
N ILE A 536 -4.75 -44.38 -3.25
CA ILE A 536 -5.28 -43.20 -2.56
C ILE A 536 -6.45 -42.63 -3.36
N LEU A 537 -7.60 -42.50 -2.71
CA LEU A 537 -8.83 -41.93 -3.27
C LEU A 537 -9.15 -40.59 -2.60
N LEU A 538 -9.33 -39.53 -3.38
CA LEU A 538 -9.76 -38.22 -2.91
C LEU A 538 -11.19 -37.93 -3.36
N LYS A 539 -12.04 -37.54 -2.41
CA LYS A 539 -13.40 -37.10 -2.66
C LYS A 539 -13.42 -35.64 -3.12
N LEU A 540 -14.14 -35.36 -4.20
CA LEU A 540 -14.31 -34.00 -4.73
C LEU A 540 -15.76 -33.74 -5.15
N LYS A 541 -16.32 -32.62 -4.71
CA LYS A 541 -17.64 -32.12 -5.14
C LYS A 541 -17.43 -30.90 -6.05
N GLY A 542 -18.06 -30.89 -7.22
CA GLY A 542 -17.94 -29.76 -8.16
C GLY A 542 -18.42 -30.10 -9.57
N SER A 543 -18.25 -29.18 -10.51
CA SER A 543 -18.59 -29.36 -11.92
C SER A 543 -17.57 -30.25 -12.64
N SER A 544 -18.00 -30.96 -13.70
CA SER A 544 -17.11 -31.83 -14.49
C SER A 544 -15.93 -31.05 -15.09
N GLU A 545 -16.14 -29.78 -15.48
CA GLU A 545 -15.09 -28.92 -16.01
C GLU A 545 -14.05 -28.53 -14.94
N GLY A 546 -14.50 -28.26 -13.71
CA GLY A 546 -13.62 -27.99 -12.57
C GLY A 546 -12.74 -29.18 -12.21
N VAL A 547 -13.30 -30.39 -12.23
CA VAL A 547 -12.56 -31.63 -11.96
C VAL A 547 -11.49 -31.87 -13.04
N LYS A 548 -11.81 -31.65 -14.33
CA LYS A 548 -10.82 -31.71 -15.42
C LYS A 548 -9.64 -30.76 -15.20
N LYS A 549 -9.88 -29.56 -14.65
CA LYS A 549 -8.81 -28.58 -14.33
C LYS A 549 -7.91 -29.07 -13.19
N VAL A 550 -8.49 -29.66 -12.14
CA VAL A 550 -7.72 -30.26 -11.03
C VAL A 550 -6.86 -31.42 -11.55
N VAL A 551 -7.42 -32.33 -12.35
CA VAL A 551 -6.69 -33.43 -12.98
C VAL A 551 -5.54 -32.92 -13.86
N LYS A 552 -5.79 -31.91 -14.70
CA LYS A 552 -4.75 -31.31 -15.56
C LYS A 552 -3.59 -30.76 -14.71
N THR A 553 -3.90 -30.15 -13.56
CA THR A 553 -2.89 -29.60 -12.66
C THR A 553 -2.11 -30.71 -11.95
N LEU A 554 -2.78 -31.77 -11.49
CA LEU A 554 -2.12 -32.93 -10.89
C LEU A 554 -1.20 -33.63 -11.89
N LYS A 555 -1.63 -33.80 -13.14
CA LYS A 555 -0.80 -34.32 -14.24
C LYS A 555 0.42 -33.42 -14.52
N SER A 556 0.26 -32.09 -14.48
CA SER A 556 1.40 -31.17 -14.63
C SER A 556 2.41 -31.24 -13.49
N LYS A 557 2.02 -31.80 -12.34
CA LYS A 557 2.87 -32.08 -11.18
C LYS A 557 3.36 -33.55 -11.15
N SER A 558 3.31 -34.24 -12.29
CA SER A 558 3.74 -35.63 -12.46
C SER A 558 2.97 -36.66 -11.63
N LEU A 559 1.73 -36.36 -11.24
CA LEU A 559 0.83 -37.29 -10.56
C LEU A 559 -0.26 -37.77 -11.53
N ASN A 560 -0.18 -39.02 -11.99
CA ASN A 560 -1.24 -39.58 -12.80
C ASN A 560 -2.41 -40.00 -11.92
N CYS A 561 -3.62 -39.61 -12.31
CA CYS A 561 -4.84 -39.91 -11.57
C CYS A 561 -5.97 -40.36 -12.49
N ARG A 562 -6.77 -41.31 -12.02
CA ARG A 562 -8.02 -41.75 -12.65
C ARG A 562 -9.19 -41.06 -11.96
N VAL A 563 -10.24 -40.73 -12.71
CA VAL A 563 -11.45 -40.11 -12.15
C VAL A 563 -12.66 -40.99 -12.42
N LYS A 564 -13.39 -41.33 -11.36
CA LYS A 564 -14.70 -42.02 -11.45
C LYS A 564 -15.78 -41.10 -10.88
N ARG A 565 -16.90 -40.97 -11.59
CA ARG A 565 -18.07 -40.21 -11.12
C ARG A 565 -19.07 -41.17 -10.48
N LYS A 566 -19.48 -40.91 -9.24
CA LYS A 566 -20.58 -41.61 -8.55
C LYS A 566 -21.59 -40.56 -8.06
N GLY A 567 -22.70 -40.42 -8.79
CA GLY A 567 -23.72 -39.40 -8.53
C GLY A 567 -23.21 -37.96 -8.69
N ARG A 568 -23.30 -37.17 -7.60
CA ARG A 568 -22.83 -35.76 -7.53
C ARG A 568 -21.38 -35.61 -7.04
N VAL A 569 -20.66 -36.71 -6.83
CA VAL A 569 -19.30 -36.74 -6.30
C VAL A 569 -18.35 -37.36 -7.33
N PHE A 570 -17.15 -36.79 -7.43
CA PHE A 570 -16.06 -37.32 -8.22
C PHE A 570 -14.99 -37.89 -7.28
N TRP A 571 -14.49 -39.08 -7.62
CA TRP A 571 -13.41 -39.74 -6.92
C TRP A 571 -12.16 -39.68 -7.79
N ILE A 572 -11.11 -39.07 -7.26
CA ILE A 572 -9.80 -38.99 -7.90
C ILE A 572 -8.91 -40.04 -7.26
N GLY A 573 -8.55 -41.08 -8.01
CA GLY A 573 -7.71 -42.18 -7.56
C GLY A 573 -6.28 -42.08 -8.07
N PHE A 574 -5.31 -42.25 -7.18
CA PHE A 574 -3.90 -42.45 -7.50
C PHE A 574 -3.58 -43.94 -7.32
N LEU A 575 -3.12 -44.58 -8.38
CA LEU A 575 -2.87 -46.02 -8.41
C LEU A 575 -1.39 -46.33 -8.16
N ARG A 576 -1.11 -47.38 -7.38
CA ARG A 576 0.22 -48.03 -7.22
C ARG A 576 1.40 -47.06 -7.03
N THR A 577 2.12 -46.74 -8.11
CA THR A 577 3.31 -45.88 -8.05
C THR A 577 2.94 -44.43 -7.78
N ASP A 578 1.85 -43.93 -8.35
CA ASP A 578 1.40 -42.55 -8.15
C ASP A 578 0.91 -42.30 -6.71
N SER A 579 0.39 -43.33 -6.02
CA SER A 579 0.01 -43.20 -4.61
C SER A 579 1.24 -43.05 -3.71
N MET A 580 2.36 -43.71 -4.03
CA MET A 580 3.65 -43.54 -3.34
C MET A 580 4.24 -42.15 -3.55
N TRP A 581 4.19 -41.63 -4.78
CA TRP A 581 4.63 -40.26 -5.09
C TRP A 581 3.74 -39.21 -4.41
N PHE A 582 2.42 -39.41 -4.41
CA PHE A 582 1.49 -38.56 -3.68
C PHE A 582 1.80 -38.57 -2.19
N TRP A 583 1.99 -39.75 -1.58
CA TRP A 583 2.35 -39.89 -0.17
C TRP A 583 3.63 -39.14 0.17
N LYS A 584 4.70 -39.31 -0.61
CA LYS A 584 5.98 -38.62 -0.42
C LYS A 584 5.83 -37.10 -0.45
N LEU A 585 4.88 -36.57 -1.23
CA LEU A 585 4.61 -35.14 -1.32
C LEU A 585 3.87 -34.59 -0.10
N VAL A 586 2.94 -35.37 0.47
CA VAL A 586 2.06 -34.91 1.56
C VAL A 586 2.57 -35.29 2.96
N GLU A 587 3.35 -36.36 3.10
CA GLU A 587 3.84 -36.92 4.37
C GLU A 587 4.48 -35.89 5.31
N PRO A 588 5.29 -34.91 4.84
CA PRO A 588 5.86 -33.89 5.74
C PRO A 588 4.83 -32.99 6.41
N TYR A 589 3.62 -32.89 5.85
CA TYR A 589 2.55 -31.97 6.29
C TYR A 589 1.34 -32.69 6.91
N VAL A 590 1.37 -34.03 6.95
CA VAL A 590 0.40 -34.84 7.69
C VAL A 590 0.74 -34.76 9.18
N LEU A 591 -0.27 -34.64 10.04
CA LEU A 591 -0.09 -34.60 11.49
C LEU A 591 0.61 -35.89 11.97
N ASP A 592 1.61 -35.77 12.86
CA ASP A 592 2.41 -36.90 13.31
C ASP A 592 1.55 -38.03 13.88
N ASP A 593 0.54 -37.69 14.67
CA ASP A 593 -0.45 -38.62 15.25
C ASP A 593 -1.31 -39.34 14.19
N LEU A 594 -1.35 -38.85 12.96
CA LEU A 594 -2.08 -39.43 11.82
C LEU A 594 -1.18 -40.19 10.85
N LYS A 595 0.14 -40.04 10.93
CA LYS A 595 1.07 -40.68 9.99
C LYS A 595 0.90 -42.19 10.04
N ASP A 596 0.84 -42.79 11.22
CA ASP A 596 0.74 -44.25 11.36
C ASP A 596 -0.59 -44.81 10.85
N PHE A 597 -1.71 -44.11 11.09
CA PHE A 597 -3.04 -44.50 10.59
C PHE A 597 -3.17 -44.37 9.06
N LEU A 598 -2.45 -43.44 8.45
CA LEU A 598 -2.51 -43.17 7.01
C LEU A 598 -1.43 -43.93 6.20
N LYS A 599 -0.43 -44.52 6.88
CA LYS A 599 0.75 -45.15 6.25
C LYS A 599 0.59 -46.64 5.93
N ALA A 600 -0.20 -47.42 6.67
CA ALA A 600 -0.83 -48.71 6.27
C ALA A 600 -1.35 -49.50 7.50
N GLY A 601 -2.50 -50.18 7.36
CA GLY A 601 -2.73 -51.46 8.04
C GLY A 601 -3.44 -51.50 9.41
N SER A 602 -4.21 -50.50 9.82
CA SER A 602 -5.16 -50.68 10.93
C SER A 602 -6.60 -50.78 10.42
N GLU A 603 -7.23 -51.91 10.74
CA GLU A 603 -8.65 -52.17 10.49
C GLU A 603 -9.49 -51.01 11.03
N THR A 604 -10.19 -50.32 10.14
CA THR A 604 -11.29 -49.42 10.53
C THR A 604 -12.59 -50.14 10.27
N SER A 605 -13.42 -50.19 11.31
CA SER A 605 -14.65 -50.96 11.43
C SER A 605 -15.66 -50.71 10.29
N ASP A 606 -16.39 -51.78 9.98
CA ASP A 606 -17.16 -52.10 8.77
C ASP A 606 -18.28 -51.13 8.31
N ASP A 607 -18.53 -49.99 8.93
CA ASP A 607 -19.77 -49.22 8.66
C ASP A 607 -19.69 -48.22 7.48
N CYS A 608 -18.49 -47.93 6.94
CA CYS A 608 -18.33 -47.15 5.70
C CYS A 608 -18.16 -48.02 4.44
N ALA A 609 -18.16 -49.34 4.58
CA ALA A 609 -17.93 -50.29 3.49
C ALA A 609 -19.05 -50.32 2.44
N VAL A 610 -20.21 -49.71 2.70
CA VAL A 610 -21.36 -49.78 1.79
C VAL A 610 -21.21 -48.85 0.58
N GLU A 611 -20.50 -47.71 0.68
CA GLU A 611 -20.32 -46.80 -0.47
C GLU A 611 -19.11 -47.14 -1.37
N SER A 612 -18.12 -47.88 -0.86
CA SER A 612 -16.81 -48.11 -1.50
C SER A 612 -16.64 -49.47 -2.19
N ARG A 613 -17.46 -50.49 -1.86
CA ARG A 613 -17.33 -51.85 -2.43
C ARG A 613 -17.45 -51.92 -3.97
N ASP A 614 -17.99 -50.90 -4.63
CA ASP A 614 -18.16 -50.85 -6.11
C ASP A 614 -17.14 -49.96 -6.86
N ILE A 615 -16.12 -49.41 -6.20
CA ILE A 615 -15.10 -48.58 -6.86
C ILE A 615 -13.89 -49.46 -7.21
N ASN A 616 -14.12 -50.45 -8.06
CA ASN A 616 -13.03 -51.10 -8.78
C ASN A 616 -12.66 -50.24 -10.01
N PHE A 617 -11.37 -49.92 -10.16
CA PHE A 617 -10.81 -49.25 -11.34
C PHE A 617 -10.27 -50.25 -12.39
N ASP A 618 -10.34 -51.56 -12.11
CA ASP A 618 -9.81 -52.64 -12.95
C ASP A 618 -10.83 -53.24 -13.94
N SER A 619 -12.08 -52.77 -13.98
CA SER A 619 -13.05 -53.22 -14.99
C SER A 619 -12.89 -52.38 -16.26
N ALA A 620 -12.26 -52.97 -17.28
CA ALA A 620 -12.09 -52.40 -18.61
C ALA A 620 -13.44 -51.98 -19.23
N SER A 621 -13.56 -50.70 -19.54
CA SER A 621 -14.36 -50.24 -20.68
C SER A 621 -13.55 -49.11 -21.32
N ASP A 622 -12.63 -49.52 -22.19
CA ASP A 622 -11.93 -48.63 -23.10
C ASP A 622 -12.96 -47.84 -23.93
N SER A 623 -12.80 -46.53 -23.93
CA SER A 623 -13.24 -45.70 -25.04
C SER A 623 -12.26 -44.54 -25.18
N ASP A 624 -10.99 -44.87 -25.37
CA ASP A 624 -10.06 -44.02 -26.11
C ASP A 624 -10.14 -44.47 -27.57
N GLU A 625 -10.72 -43.63 -28.44
CA GLU A 625 -10.30 -43.36 -29.81
C GLU A 625 -11.44 -42.73 -30.63
N LYS A 626 -11.36 -41.42 -30.90
CA LYS A 626 -10.85 -40.89 -32.18
C LYS A 626 -11.13 -39.40 -32.29
N GLY A 627 -10.11 -38.67 -32.73
CA GLY A 627 -10.27 -37.32 -33.21
C GLY A 627 -11.11 -37.29 -34.49
N SER A 628 -11.99 -36.31 -34.56
CA SER A 628 -12.41 -35.72 -35.82
C SER A 628 -12.51 -34.21 -35.61
N SER A 629 -11.90 -33.50 -36.54
CA SER A 629 -12.13 -32.13 -36.90
C SER A 629 -13.62 -31.84 -37.15
N ASP A 630 -13.92 -30.55 -37.25
CA ASP A 630 -15.16 -29.93 -37.73
C ASP A 630 -16.17 -29.55 -36.64
N TYR A 631 -15.99 -28.33 -36.13
CA TYR A 631 -17.12 -27.50 -35.74
C TYR A 631 -17.51 -26.67 -36.96
N SER A 632 -18.48 -27.18 -37.71
CA SER A 632 -19.32 -26.38 -38.60
C SER A 632 -20.33 -25.59 -37.77
N GLU A 633 -20.51 -24.34 -38.16
CA GLU A 633 -21.67 -23.49 -37.87
C GLU A 633 -22.96 -24.22 -38.27
N ASP A 634 -23.99 -24.15 -37.42
CA ASP A 634 -25.30 -23.56 -37.75
C ASP A 634 -26.40 -23.96 -36.74
N ASP A 635 -27.02 -22.90 -36.20
CA ASP A 635 -28.46 -22.66 -36.06
C ASP A 635 -29.41 -23.50 -35.17
N ASN A 636 -30.27 -22.69 -34.51
CA ASN A 636 -31.66 -22.91 -34.10
C ASN A 636 -31.96 -23.75 -32.84
N LEU A 637 -32.16 -23.06 -31.70
CA LEU A 637 -33.49 -22.72 -31.14
C LEU A 637 -33.37 -21.93 -29.82
#